data_AF-A0A376D882-F1
#
_entry.id   AF-A0A376D882-F1
#
_cell.length_a   1.000
_cell.length_b   1.000
_cell.length_c   1.000
_cell.angle_alpha   90.00
_cell.angle_beta   90.00
_cell.angle_gamma   90.00
#
_symmetry.space_group_name_H-M   'P 1'
#
loop_
_entity.id
_entity.type
_entity.pdbx_description
1 polymer ?
#
loop_
_entity_poly.entity_id
_entity_poly.type
_entity_poly.pdbx_seq_one_letter_code
_entity_poly.pdbx_strand_id
1 'polypeptide(L)'
;MAAKITFFQVGNGDMTLVRLADTRGTSILIDVHIRSAADNPNDDTPDVASALRSRLKYDEKDRPFIDVFMLSHPDQDHCGGLRKHFWLGRPVSR
;
A
#
# COMPACT_ATOMS: atom_id res chain seq x y z
N MET A 1 19.85 0.91 4.96
CA MET A 1 18.67 0.02 4.83
C MET A 1 18.89 -0.83 3.59
N ALA A 2 18.63 -2.14 3.62
CA ALA A 2 18.72 -2.95 2.41
C ALA A 2 17.52 -2.68 1.50
N ALA A 3 17.72 -2.76 0.18
CA ALA A 3 16.62 -2.73 -0.77
C ALA A 3 15.71 -3.95 -0.53
N LYS A 4 14.41 -3.76 -0.63
CA LYS A 4 13.43 -4.83 -0.38
C LYS A 4 12.24 -4.71 -1.31
N ILE A 5 11.80 -5.85 -1.84
CA ILE A 5 10.54 -5.99 -2.57
C ILE A 5 9.64 -6.87 -1.72
N THR A 6 8.40 -6.43 -1.49
CA THR A 6 7.39 -7.17 -0.72
C THR A 6 6.16 -7.38 -1.58
N PHE A 7 5.84 -8.63 -1.87
CA PHE A 7 4.59 -9.03 -2.52
C PHE A 7 3.54 -9.31 -1.45
N PHE A 8 2.37 -8.67 -1.55
CA PHE A 8 1.27 -8.89 -0.61
C PHE A 8 0.34 -9.99 -1.11
N GLN A 9 -0.19 -10.80 -0.18
CA GLN A 9 -1.10 -11.89 -0.50
C GLN A 9 -2.51 -11.35 -0.74
N VAL A 10 -2.80 -10.96 -1.98
CA VAL A 10 -4.08 -10.35 -2.38
C VAL A 10 -5.01 -11.32 -3.12
N GLY A 11 -4.56 -12.56 -3.39
CA GLY A 11 -5.31 -13.54 -4.16
C GLY A 11 -5.03 -13.38 -5.66
N ASN A 12 -5.94 -12.72 -6.39
CA ASN A 12 -5.77 -12.41 -7.80
C ASN A 12 -5.28 -10.96 -8.01
N GLY A 13 -4.51 -10.74 -9.07
CA GLY A 13 -3.84 -9.47 -9.36
C GLY A 13 -2.73 -9.14 -8.36
N ASP A 14 -2.36 -7.86 -8.26
CA ASP A 14 -1.12 -7.45 -7.64
C ASP A 14 -1.24 -6.36 -6.56
N MET A 15 -0.32 -6.42 -5.61
CA MET A 15 0.03 -5.34 -4.71
C MET A 15 1.47 -5.57 -4.24
N THR A 16 2.37 -4.64 -4.59
CA THR A 16 3.81 -4.77 -4.32
C THR A 16 4.40 -3.49 -3.72
N LEU A 17 5.09 -3.61 -2.60
CA LEU A 17 5.87 -2.51 -2.01
C LEU A 17 7.36 -2.70 -2.33
N VAL A 18 7.92 -1.75 -3.07
CA VAL A 18 9.36 -1.60 -3.29
C VAL A 18 9.91 -0.57 -2.31
N ARG A 19 10.99 -0.93 -1.63
CA ARG A 19 11.78 -0.04 -0.77
C ARG A 19 13.19 0.07 -1.30
N LEU A 20 13.60 1.29 -1.62
CA LEU A 20 14.95 1.58 -2.12
C LEU A 20 15.95 1.65 -0.96
N ALA A 21 17.21 1.35 -1.27
CA ALA A 21 18.33 1.45 -0.33
C ALA A 21 18.90 2.88 -0.24
N ASP A 22 18.15 3.90 -0.64
CA ASP A 22 18.55 5.30 -0.53
C ASP A 22 18.48 5.78 0.94
N THR A 23 19.09 6.94 1.21
CA THR A 23 19.11 7.52 2.56
C THR A 23 17.71 7.83 3.08
N ARG A 24 16.78 8.18 2.18
CA ARG A 24 15.38 8.44 2.51
C ARG A 24 14.55 7.16 2.61
N GLY A 25 15.07 5.98 2.30
CA GLY A 25 14.31 4.72 2.31
C GLY A 25 12.99 4.82 1.56
N THR A 26 13.05 5.38 0.34
CA THR A 26 11.93 5.70 -0.54
C THR A 26 11.04 4.47 -0.77
N SER A 27 9.74 4.69 -0.68
CA SER A 27 8.68 3.68 -0.79
C SER A 27 7.84 3.87 -2.05
N ILE A 28 7.79 2.83 -2.88
CA ILE A 28 7.00 2.80 -4.11
C ILE A 28 5.98 1.67 -3.96
N LEU A 29 4.69 2.01 -4.01
CA LEU A 29 3.62 1.02 -4.08
C LEU A 29 3.20 0.86 -5.54
N ILE A 30 3.27 -0.37 -6.03
CA ILE A 30 2.84 -0.77 -7.36
C ILE A 30 1.56 -1.58 -7.19
N ASP A 31 0.49 -1.11 -7.81
CA ASP A 31 -0.86 -1.66 -7.73
C ASP A 31 -1.42 -1.75 -6.30
N VAL A 32 -2.72 -1.99 -6.20
CA VAL A 32 -3.42 -2.17 -4.95
C VAL A 32 -4.62 -3.07 -5.16
N HIS A 33 -4.67 -4.17 -4.41
CA HIS A 33 -5.85 -5.03 -4.36
C HIS A 33 -6.16 -5.45 -2.91
N ILE A 34 -6.64 -4.49 -2.12
CA ILE A 34 -7.08 -4.76 -0.76
C ILE A 34 -8.54 -5.23 -0.84
N ARG A 35 -8.74 -6.53 -0.65
CA ARG A 35 -10.07 -7.16 -0.70
C ARG A 35 -10.90 -6.75 0.50
N SER A 36 -12.19 -6.48 0.31
CA SER A 36 -13.09 -6.07 1.40
C SER A 36 -13.23 -7.10 2.53
N ALA A 37 -13.01 -8.37 2.22
CA ALA A 37 -12.97 -9.45 3.21
C ALA A 37 -11.82 -9.26 4.23
N ALA A 38 -10.72 -8.62 3.84
CA ALA A 38 -9.58 -8.29 4.71
C ALA A 38 -9.94 -7.32 5.86
N ASP A 39 -11.08 -6.62 5.76
CA ASP A 39 -11.57 -5.73 6.81
C ASP A 39 -12.38 -6.47 7.89
N ASN A 40 -12.73 -7.74 7.67
CA ASN A 40 -13.44 -8.55 8.64
C ASN A 40 -12.43 -9.33 9.50
N PRO A 41 -12.31 -9.07 10.81
CA PRO A 41 -11.37 -9.79 11.67
C PRO A 41 -11.73 -11.28 11.87
N ASN A 42 -12.92 -11.69 11.46
CA ASN A 42 -13.37 -13.09 11.49
C ASN A 42 -13.24 -13.80 10.12
N ASP A 43 -12.69 -13.13 9.10
CA ASP A 43 -12.40 -13.74 7.79
C ASP A 43 -10.91 -14.10 7.70
N ASP A 44 -10.59 -15.19 7.02
CA ASP A 44 -9.21 -15.68 6.88
C ASP A 44 -8.40 -14.90 5.83
N THR A 45 -8.99 -13.92 5.16
CA THR A 45 -8.31 -13.05 4.20
C THR A 45 -7.18 -12.27 4.88
N PRO A 46 -5.93 -12.31 4.35
CA PRO A 46 -4.82 -11.55 4.93
C PRO A 46 -5.08 -10.05 5.00
N ASP A 47 -4.86 -9.45 6.18
CA ASP A 47 -4.90 -8.00 6.38
C ASP A 47 -3.63 -7.33 5.80
N VAL A 48 -3.65 -7.19 4.48
CA VAL A 48 -2.57 -6.52 3.73
C VAL A 48 -2.52 -5.02 3.98
N ALA A 49 -3.60 -4.40 4.47
CA ALA A 49 -3.63 -2.97 4.79
C ALA A 49 -2.79 -2.66 6.04
N SER A 50 -2.95 -3.44 7.11
CA SER A 50 -2.10 -3.36 8.30
C SER A 50 -0.66 -3.79 7.99
N ALA A 51 -0.50 -4.82 7.14
CA ALA A 51 0.83 -5.23 6.68
C ALA A 51 1.55 -4.10 5.91
N LEU A 52 0.85 -3.36 5.06
CA LEU A 52 1.40 -2.18 4.40
C LEU A 52 1.80 -1.12 5.44
N ARG A 53 0.85 -0.69 6.29
CA ARG A 53 1.05 0.40 7.27
C ARG A 53 2.23 0.14 8.22
N SER A 54 2.40 -1.09 8.70
CA SER A 54 3.54 -1.47 9.56
C SER A 54 4.92 -1.33 8.89
N ARG A 55 4.95 -1.11 7.57
CA ARG A 55 6.16 -0.90 6.77
C ARG A 55 6.30 0.54 6.29
N LEU A 56 5.32 1.42 6.51
CA LEU A 56 5.39 2.79 6.00
C LEU A 56 6.14 3.73 6.96
N LYS A 57 6.59 4.84 6.39
CA LYS A 57 7.04 6.00 7.16
C LYS A 57 5.85 6.88 7.51
N TYR A 58 6.04 7.70 8.52
CA TYR A 58 5.06 8.65 9.00
C TYR A 58 5.59 10.06 8.77
N ASP A 59 4.69 10.98 8.42
CA ASP A 59 5.03 12.40 8.29
C ASP A 59 4.95 13.12 9.64
N GLU A 60 5.22 14.42 9.65
CA GLU A 60 5.23 15.26 10.86
C GLU A 60 3.85 15.35 11.55
N LYS A 61 2.77 14.92 10.88
CA LYS A 61 1.40 14.89 11.40
C LYS A 61 0.96 13.46 11.76
N ASP A 62 1.91 12.54 11.88
CA ASP A 62 1.68 11.13 12.21
C ASP A 62 0.80 10.39 11.18
N ARG A 63 0.94 10.75 9.90
CA ARG A 63 0.20 10.08 8.81
C ARG A 63 1.12 9.11 8.07
N PRO A 64 0.74 7.83 7.93
CA PRO A 64 1.52 6.90 7.14
C PRO A 64 1.46 7.27 5.66
N PHE A 65 2.58 7.23 4.95
CA PHE A 65 2.63 7.59 3.54
C PHE A 65 3.51 6.66 2.70
N ILE A 66 3.20 6.62 1.41
CA ILE A 66 4.08 6.16 0.34
C ILE A 66 4.65 7.36 -0.41
N ASP A 67 5.84 7.22 -0.98
CA ASP A 67 6.47 8.30 -1.76
C ASP A 67 5.93 8.33 -3.20
N VAL A 68 5.68 7.15 -3.76
CA VAL A 68 5.18 6.98 -5.13
C VAL A 68 4.10 5.90 -5.15
N PHE A 69 3.02 6.17 -5.87
CA PHE A 69 2.02 5.17 -6.28
C PHE A 69 2.10 4.98 -7.79
N MET A 70 2.17 3.73 -8.25
CA MET A 70 2.15 3.37 -9.65
C MET A 70 1.03 2.36 -9.89
N LEU A 71 0.14 2.65 -10.83
CA LEU A 71 -0.92 1.75 -11.25
C LEU A 71 -0.58 1.23 -12.65
N SER A 72 -0.48 -0.09 -12.78
CA SER A 72 -0.12 -0.74 -14.05
C SER A 72 -1.24 -0.62 -15.08
N HIS A 73 -2.49 -0.83 -14.67
CA HIS A 73 -3.71 -0.75 -15.49
C HIS A 73 -4.97 -0.69 -14.58
N PRO A 74 -6.17 -0.39 -15.12
CA PRO A 74 -7.35 -0.10 -14.29
C PRO A 74 -8.19 -1.33 -13.89
N ASP A 75 -7.72 -2.55 -14.14
CA ASP A 75 -8.48 -3.75 -13.80
C ASP A 75 -8.64 -3.88 -12.27
N GLN A 76 -9.76 -4.48 -11.85
CA GLN A 76 -10.23 -4.42 -10.47
C GLN A 76 -9.29 -5.13 -9.48
N ASP A 77 -8.54 -6.12 -9.97
CA ASP A 77 -7.51 -6.86 -9.28
C ASP A 77 -6.15 -6.12 -9.20
N HIS A 78 -6.05 -4.92 -9.77
CA HIS A 78 -4.87 -4.04 -9.65
C HIS A 78 -5.18 -2.68 -9.01
N CYS A 79 -6.46 -2.26 -8.95
CA CYS A 79 -6.89 -1.01 -8.31
C CYS A 79 -7.88 -1.16 -7.14
N GLY A 80 -8.22 -2.41 -6.79
CA GLY A 80 -9.18 -2.73 -5.73
C GLY A 80 -8.80 -2.23 -4.35
N GLY A 81 -9.78 -1.65 -3.65
CA GLY A 81 -9.59 -1.11 -2.30
C GLY A 81 -8.96 0.29 -2.26
N LEU A 82 -8.43 0.84 -3.36
CA LEU A 82 -7.78 2.16 -3.37
C LEU A 82 -8.63 3.25 -2.69
N ARG A 83 -9.88 3.41 -3.12
CA ARG A 83 -10.81 4.44 -2.58
C ARG A 83 -11.15 4.27 -1.11
N LYS A 84 -11.08 3.05 -0.56
CA LYS A 84 -11.43 2.75 0.83
C LYS A 84 -10.23 2.94 1.76
N HIS A 85 -9.04 2.54 1.32
CA HIS A 85 -7.86 2.44 2.19
C HIS A 85 -6.90 3.62 2.06
N PHE A 86 -7.01 4.44 1.00
CA PHE A 86 -6.13 5.57 0.73
C PHE A 86 -6.86 6.91 0.81
N TRP A 87 -6.12 7.94 1.22
CA TRP A 87 -6.57 9.32 1.09
C TRP A 87 -6.39 9.80 -0.35
N LEU A 88 -7.50 10.05 -1.03
CA LEU A 88 -7.54 10.57 -2.42
C LEU A 88 -7.99 12.04 -2.49
N GLY A 89 -8.09 12.70 -1.34
CA GLY A 89 -8.43 14.12 -1.25
C GLY A 89 -7.28 15.01 -1.67
N ARG A 90 -7.49 16.33 -1.57
CA ARG A 90 -6.41 17.29 -1.85
C ARG A 90 -5.18 16.97 -0.98
N PRO A 91 -3.97 17.01 -1.55
CA PRO A 91 -2.77 17.01 -0.73
C PRO A 91 -2.78 18.32 0.05
N VAL A 92 -3.00 18.24 1.36
CA VAL A 92 -2.61 19.34 2.25
C VAL A 92 -1.08 19.35 2.27
N SER A 93 -0.45 20.53 2.21
CA SER A 93 1.01 20.62 2.27
C SER A 93 1.53 19.75 3.42
N ARG A 94 2.50 18.88 3.11
CA ARG A 94 3.13 18.01 4.11
C ARG A 94 3.64 18.87 5.25
#